data_AF-A0A250B4D9-F1
#
_entry.id   AF-A0A250B4D9-F1
#
_cell.length_a   1.000
_cell.length_b   1.000
_cell.length_c   1.000
_cell.angle_alpha   90.00
_cell.angle_beta   90.00
_cell.angle_gamma   90.00
#
_symmetry.space_group_name_H-M   'P 1'
#
loop_
_entity.id
_entity.type
_entity.pdbx_description
1 polymer ?
#
loop_
_entity_poly.entity_id
_entity_poly.type
_entity_poly.pdbx_seq_one_letter_code
_entity_poly.pdbx_strand_id
1 'polypeptide(L)'
;MQEHRYTQLEQEYYRHRQQAVSGWQVLTQALFSGILSSSDDEDGRRFLNLVGKNLAGQHPLPFSRSLGELEDNMNAILGRFDWGVLTIEASQQQLTLVHLAWPPSPQGQDDELWRVALISLLEGMYAEWLLSQGGHPTVPLRWVNNSAEGAFIFRYQNGL
;
A
#
# COMPACT_ATOMS: atom_id res chain seq x y z
N MET A 1 9.06 -39.35 -14.46
CA MET A 1 9.72 -38.34 -13.59
C MET A 1 10.85 -37.73 -14.42
N GLN A 2 10.66 -36.53 -14.96
CA GLN A 2 11.71 -35.78 -15.65
C GLN A 2 11.75 -34.39 -15.03
N GLU A 3 12.65 -34.20 -14.07
CA GLU A 3 13.00 -32.86 -13.57
C GLU A 3 13.73 -32.12 -14.68
N HIS A 4 13.05 -31.14 -15.28
CA HIS A 4 13.69 -30.18 -16.16
C HIS A 4 14.52 -29.22 -15.29
N ARG A 5 15.81 -29.55 -15.08
CA ARG A 5 16.75 -28.65 -14.40
C ARG A 5 17.25 -27.63 -15.41
N TYR A 6 16.71 -26.42 -15.36
CA TYR A 6 17.21 -25.27 -16.12
C TYR A 6 18.67 -25.00 -15.77
N THR A 7 19.50 -24.78 -16.79
CA THR A 7 20.91 -24.42 -16.65
C THR A 7 21.06 -23.04 -16.00
N GLN A 8 22.21 -22.76 -15.38
CA GLN A 8 22.45 -21.46 -14.71
C GLN A 8 22.32 -20.27 -15.66
N LEU A 9 22.71 -20.45 -16.93
CA LEU A 9 22.57 -19.44 -17.98
C LEU A 9 21.10 -19.19 -18.36
N GLU A 10 20.27 -20.23 -18.41
CA GLU A 10 18.82 -20.09 -18.62
C GLU A 10 18.17 -19.40 -17.42
N GLN A 11 18.57 -19.75 -16.20
CA GLN A 11 18.11 -19.08 -14.98
C GLN A 11 18.53 -17.59 -14.97
N GLU A 12 19.72 -17.26 -15.44
CA GLU A 12 20.22 -15.88 -15.58
C GLU A 12 19.47 -15.11 -16.67
N TYR A 13 19.19 -15.77 -17.80
CA TYR A 13 18.40 -15.24 -18.90
C TYR A 13 16.97 -14.87 -18.45
N TYR A 14 16.29 -15.76 -17.71
CA TYR A 14 14.97 -15.47 -17.17
C TYR A 14 15.00 -14.38 -16.10
N ARG A 15 16.04 -14.35 -15.24
CA ARG A 15 16.25 -13.27 -14.25
C ARG A 15 16.45 -11.89 -14.91
N HIS A 16 17.25 -11.82 -15.98
CA HIS A 16 17.48 -10.57 -16.71
C HIS A 16 16.25 -10.12 -17.51
N ARG A 17 15.47 -11.05 -18.09
CA ARG A 17 14.25 -10.72 -18.82
C ARG A 17 13.12 -10.20 -17.93
N GLN A 18 13.10 -10.58 -16.65
CA GLN A 18 12.14 -10.11 -15.65
C GLN A 18 12.33 -8.63 -15.22
N GLN A 19 13.33 -7.93 -15.75
CA GLN A 19 13.64 -6.53 -15.42
C GLN A 19 12.79 -5.49 -16.20
N ALA A 20 11.84 -5.92 -17.04
CA ALA A 20 10.82 -5.06 -17.65
C ALA A 20 9.43 -5.58 -17.24
N VAL A 21 8.78 -4.87 -16.31
CA VAL A 21 7.61 -5.30 -15.52
C VAL A 21 7.90 -6.59 -14.75
N SER A 22 8.09 -6.43 -13.45
CA SER A 22 8.37 -7.58 -12.58
C SER A 22 7.18 -8.56 -12.58
N GLY A 23 7.43 -9.86 -12.76
CA GLY A 23 6.35 -10.86 -12.80
C GLY A 23 5.47 -10.87 -11.55
N TRP A 24 5.98 -10.36 -10.42
CA TRP A 24 5.19 -10.19 -9.20
C TRP A 24 4.13 -9.08 -9.33
N GLN A 25 4.37 -7.99 -10.06
CA GLN A 25 3.36 -6.94 -10.27
C GLN A 25 2.17 -7.47 -11.07
N VAL A 26 2.42 -8.29 -12.09
CA VAL A 26 1.37 -8.95 -12.88
C VAL A 26 0.54 -9.90 -12.00
N LEU A 27 1.20 -10.68 -11.15
CA LEU A 27 0.53 -11.54 -10.17
C LEU A 27 -0.31 -10.71 -9.18
N THR A 28 0.24 -9.62 -8.64
CA THR A 28 -0.47 -8.74 -7.70
C THR A 28 -1.71 -8.12 -8.35
N GLN A 29 -1.62 -7.69 -9.60
CA GLN A 29 -2.77 -7.18 -10.34
C GLN A 29 -3.86 -8.26 -10.49
N ALA A 30 -3.48 -9.49 -10.83
CA ALA A 30 -4.45 -10.58 -10.95
C ALA A 30 -5.14 -10.87 -9.61
N LEU A 31 -4.40 -10.81 -8.49
CA LEU A 31 -4.97 -10.95 -7.15
C LEU A 31 -5.94 -9.82 -6.82
N PHE A 32 -5.55 -8.56 -7.07
CA PHE A 32 -6.43 -7.41 -6.88
C PHE A 32 -7.70 -7.53 -7.71
N SER A 33 -7.57 -7.89 -8.99
CA SER A 33 -8.73 -8.08 -9.87
C SER A 33 -9.65 -9.19 -9.38
N GLY A 34 -9.11 -10.32 -8.90
CA GLY A 34 -9.92 -11.39 -8.32
C GLY A 34 -10.66 -10.96 -7.06
N ILE A 35 -9.97 -10.26 -6.14
CA ILE A 35 -10.52 -9.78 -4.87
C ILE A 35 -11.63 -8.74 -5.10
N LEU A 36 -11.48 -7.88 -6.11
CA LEU A 36 -12.41 -6.78 -6.40
C LEU A 36 -13.44 -7.10 -7.52
N SER A 37 -13.52 -8.36 -7.95
CA SER A 37 -14.37 -8.78 -9.08
C SER A 37 -15.88 -8.78 -8.81
N SER A 38 -16.33 -8.68 -7.55
CA SER A 38 -17.75 -8.67 -7.20
C SER A 38 -18.38 -7.28 -7.37
N SER A 39 -19.70 -7.23 -7.62
CA SER A 39 -20.46 -5.99 -7.81
C SER A 39 -20.68 -5.16 -6.54
N ASP A 40 -20.27 -5.68 -5.38
CA ASP A 40 -20.33 -5.03 -4.06
C ASP A 40 -18.93 -5.09 -3.43
N ASP A 41 -18.00 -4.36 -4.04
CA ASP A 41 -16.55 -4.40 -3.81
C ASP A 41 -16.11 -4.06 -2.37
N GLU A 42 -17.06 -3.77 -1.47
CA GLU A 42 -16.83 -3.43 -0.08
C GLU A 42 -16.13 -4.56 0.69
N ASP A 43 -16.54 -5.82 0.49
CA ASP A 43 -15.89 -6.98 1.13
C ASP A 43 -14.43 -7.12 0.67
N GLY A 44 -14.17 -6.91 -0.62
CA GLY A 44 -12.83 -6.93 -1.20
C GLY A 44 -11.95 -5.82 -0.64
N ARG A 45 -12.47 -4.59 -0.54
CA ARG A 45 -11.78 -3.45 0.08
C ARG A 45 -11.50 -3.70 1.57
N ARG A 46 -12.47 -4.26 2.32
CA ARG A 46 -12.29 -4.64 3.73
C ARG A 46 -11.22 -5.72 3.89
N PHE A 47 -11.16 -6.68 2.98
CA PHE A 47 -10.11 -7.70 2.98
C PHE A 47 -8.73 -7.10 2.68
N LEU A 48 -8.60 -6.23 1.67
CA LEU A 48 -7.34 -5.54 1.36
C LEU A 48 -6.87 -4.64 2.52
N ASN A 49 -7.81 -3.98 3.21
CA ASN A 49 -7.51 -3.24 4.43
C ASN A 49 -6.92 -4.16 5.52
N LEU A 50 -7.49 -5.35 5.73
CA LEU A 50 -6.94 -6.34 6.65
C LEU A 50 -5.54 -6.81 6.22
N VAL A 51 -5.31 -7.04 4.92
CA VAL A 51 -3.98 -7.36 4.39
C VAL A 51 -2.98 -6.25 4.70
N GLY A 52 -3.37 -4.98 4.53
CA GLY A 52 -2.56 -3.82 4.90
C GLY A 52 -2.17 -3.79 6.38
N LYS A 53 -3.12 -4.04 7.28
CA LYS A 53 -2.85 -4.15 8.73
C LYS A 53 -1.86 -5.26 9.05
N ASN A 54 -2.06 -6.44 8.46
CA ASN A 54 -1.15 -7.57 8.65
C ASN A 54 0.26 -7.28 8.11
N LEU A 55 0.37 -6.52 7.01
CA LEU A 55 1.66 -6.10 6.47
C LEU A 55 2.35 -5.11 7.41
N ALA A 56 1.62 -4.13 7.96
CA ALA A 56 2.14 -3.22 8.98
C ALA A 56 2.65 -3.95 10.23
N GLY A 57 1.95 -5.00 10.68
CA GLY A 57 2.40 -5.85 11.80
C GLY A 57 3.68 -6.63 11.52
N GLN A 58 3.94 -7.01 10.26
CA GLN A 58 5.19 -7.65 9.84
C GLN A 58 6.34 -6.65 9.69
N HIS A 59 6.02 -5.38 9.49
CA HIS A 59 6.98 -4.28 9.35
C HIS A 59 6.67 -3.17 10.37
N PRO A 60 6.87 -3.44 11.67
CA PRO A 60 6.53 -2.49 12.72
C PRO A 60 7.43 -1.26 12.66
N LEU A 61 6.86 -0.10 12.98
CA LEU A 61 7.62 1.13 13.15
C LEU A 61 8.32 1.16 14.51
N PRO A 62 9.53 1.72 14.61
CA PRO A 62 10.06 2.13 15.92
C PRO A 62 9.15 3.21 16.53
N PHE A 63 9.24 3.40 17.84
CA PHE A 63 8.51 4.46 18.52
C PHE A 63 9.02 5.85 18.08
N SER A 64 8.10 6.72 17.67
CA SER A 64 8.37 8.08 17.19
C SER A 64 7.97 9.11 18.25
N ARG A 65 8.85 10.07 18.54
CA ARG A 65 8.62 11.14 19.53
C ARG A 65 8.02 12.40 18.90
N SER A 66 8.05 12.49 17.58
CA SER A 66 7.49 13.59 16.82
C SER A 66 6.81 13.09 15.55
N LEU A 67 6.00 13.96 14.96
CA LEU A 67 5.30 13.67 13.72
C LEU A 67 6.26 13.59 12.52
N GLY A 68 7.37 14.33 12.56
CA GLY A 68 8.46 14.21 11.58
C GLY A 68 9.19 12.88 11.69
N GLU A 69 9.50 12.40 12.90
CA GLU A 69 10.08 11.07 13.09
C GLU A 69 9.13 9.96 12.60
N LEU A 70 7.83 10.13 12.84
CA LEU A 70 6.82 9.19 12.32
C LEU A 70 6.82 9.14 10.79
N GLU A 71 6.81 10.30 10.15
CA GLU A 71 6.91 10.41 8.69
C GLU A 71 8.18 9.75 8.14
N ASP A 72 9.34 10.04 8.75
CA ASP A 72 10.63 9.44 8.36
C ASP A 72 10.60 7.91 8.49
N ASN A 73 10.05 7.39 9.60
CA ASN A 73 9.97 5.96 9.85
C ASN A 73 9.02 5.26 8.86
N MET A 74 7.87 5.87 8.53
CA MET A 74 6.95 5.34 7.51
C MET A 74 7.61 5.34 6.13
N ASN A 75 8.26 6.44 5.75
CA ASN A 75 8.96 6.58 4.48
C ASN A 75 10.14 5.61 4.34
N ALA A 76 10.84 5.30 5.43
CA ALA A 76 11.92 4.31 5.41
C ALA A 76 11.42 2.91 5.01
N ILE A 77 10.20 2.54 5.36
CA ILE A 77 9.59 1.27 4.95
C ILE A 77 9.06 1.37 3.52
N LEU A 78 8.31 2.42 3.20
CA LEU A 78 7.79 2.63 1.83
C LEU A 78 8.91 2.65 0.79
N GLY A 79 10.02 3.31 1.09
CA GLY A 79 11.20 3.37 0.22
C GLY A 79 11.88 2.00 0.02
N ARG A 80 11.82 1.09 0.99
CA ARG A 80 12.34 -0.30 0.81
C ARG A 80 11.48 -1.14 -0.12
N PHE A 81 10.20 -0.79 -0.26
CA PHE A 81 9.27 -1.47 -1.17
C PHE A 81 9.17 -0.79 -2.53
N ASP A 82 9.83 0.36 -2.72
CA ASP A 82 9.63 1.25 -3.86
C ASP A 82 8.14 1.67 -4.00
N TRP A 83 7.48 1.94 -2.86
CA TRP A 83 6.05 2.27 -2.80
C TRP A 83 5.75 3.77 -2.72
N GLY A 84 6.72 4.61 -3.08
CA GLY A 84 6.53 6.06 -3.10
C GLY A 84 6.88 6.74 -1.78
N VAL A 85 6.27 7.90 -1.55
CA VAL A 85 6.59 8.80 -0.42
C VAL A 85 5.31 9.30 0.24
N LEU A 86 5.40 9.57 1.54
CA LEU A 86 4.32 10.05 2.39
C LEU A 86 4.73 11.36 3.06
N THR A 87 3.79 12.31 3.14
CA THR A 87 3.87 13.48 4.01
C THR A 87 2.71 13.49 4.99
N ILE A 88 2.95 13.90 6.23
CA ILE A 88 1.97 13.97 7.30
C ILE A 88 1.80 15.43 7.74
N GLU A 89 0.58 15.93 7.63
CA GLU A 89 0.20 17.27 8.06
C GLU A 89 -0.75 17.18 9.25
N ALA A 90 -0.42 17.89 10.34
CA ALA A 90 -1.30 18.01 11.49
C ALA A 90 -2.08 19.31 11.46
N SER A 91 -3.38 19.23 11.77
CA SER A 91 -4.20 20.39 12.14
C SER A 91 -4.74 20.21 13.55
N GLN A 92 -5.54 21.17 14.04
CA GLN A 92 -6.12 21.08 15.39
C GLN A 92 -7.06 19.89 15.60
N GLN A 93 -7.62 19.30 14.53
CA GLN A 93 -8.70 18.30 14.62
C GLN A 93 -8.40 17.01 13.85
N GLN A 94 -7.37 16.98 13.02
CA GLN A 94 -7.08 15.84 12.14
C GLN A 94 -5.58 15.72 11.84
N LEU A 95 -5.17 14.50 11.47
CA LEU A 95 -3.96 14.29 10.69
C LEU A 95 -4.33 14.01 9.24
N THR A 96 -3.61 14.61 8.31
CA THR A 96 -3.72 14.35 6.87
C THR A 96 -2.45 13.65 6.41
N LEU A 97 -2.60 12.51 5.77
CA LEU A 97 -1.53 11.71 5.18
C LEU A 97 -1.64 11.87 3.66
N VAL A 98 -0.63 12.45 3.03
CA VAL A 98 -0.55 12.67 1.58
C VAL A 98 0.50 11.73 1.01
N HIS A 99 0.05 10.73 0.25
CA HIS A 99 0.92 9.74 -0.37
C HIS A 99 1.03 9.96 -1.87
N LEU A 100 2.26 9.95 -2.38
CA LEU A 100 2.62 10.24 -3.76
C LEU A 100 3.49 9.10 -4.32
N ALA A 101 3.58 9.04 -5.65
CA ALA A 101 4.49 8.12 -6.35
C ALA A 101 4.29 6.63 -6.02
N TRP A 102 3.04 6.21 -5.82
CA TRP A 102 2.69 4.80 -5.69
C TRP A 102 3.08 4.01 -6.95
N PRO A 103 3.31 2.69 -6.84
CA PRO A 103 3.74 1.90 -7.99
C PRO A 103 2.66 1.88 -9.07
N PRO A 104 3.01 2.06 -10.37
CA PRO A 104 2.05 2.01 -11.46
C PRO A 104 1.52 0.58 -11.66
N SER A 105 0.34 0.45 -12.27
CA SER A 105 -0.18 -0.86 -12.66
C SER A 105 0.70 -1.47 -13.77
N PRO A 106 0.70 -2.80 -13.94
CA PRO A 106 1.34 -3.42 -15.10
C PRO A 106 0.73 -2.92 -16.41
N GLN A 107 1.55 -2.76 -17.44
CA GLN A 107 1.10 -2.25 -18.74
C GLN A 107 -0.09 -3.06 -19.29
N GLY A 108 -1.16 -2.35 -19.68
CA GLY A 108 -2.35 -2.96 -20.28
C GLY A 108 -3.38 -3.49 -19.28
N GLN A 109 -3.18 -3.25 -17.98
CA GLN A 109 -4.11 -3.64 -16.92
C GLN A 109 -5.02 -2.47 -16.48
N ASP A 110 -5.98 -2.78 -15.61
CA ASP A 110 -6.93 -1.80 -15.09
C ASP A 110 -6.30 -0.91 -14.01
N ASP A 111 -5.93 0.31 -14.40
CA ASP A 111 -5.33 1.34 -13.54
C ASP A 111 -6.23 1.76 -12.37
N GLU A 112 -7.55 1.81 -12.59
CA GLU A 112 -8.48 2.24 -11.55
C GLU A 112 -8.63 1.16 -10.49
N LEU A 113 -8.79 -0.08 -10.91
CA LEU A 113 -8.84 -1.22 -9.99
C LEU A 113 -7.54 -1.34 -9.18
N TRP A 114 -6.39 -1.18 -9.84
CA TRP A 114 -5.08 -1.16 -9.16
C TRP A 114 -4.99 -0.06 -8.10
N ARG A 115 -5.43 1.15 -8.45
CA ARG A 115 -5.48 2.30 -7.53
C ARG A 115 -6.39 2.03 -6.34
N VAL A 116 -7.63 1.58 -6.55
CA VAL A 116 -8.57 1.26 -5.47
C VAL A 116 -8.00 0.18 -4.54
N ALA A 117 -7.35 -0.83 -5.10
CA ALA A 117 -6.74 -1.89 -4.32
C ALA A 117 -5.58 -1.38 -3.45
N LEU A 118 -4.67 -0.58 -4.04
CA LEU A 118 -3.57 0.05 -3.31
C LEU A 118 -4.07 0.99 -2.22
N ILE A 119 -5.06 1.83 -2.50
CA ILE A 119 -5.67 2.72 -1.51
C ILE A 119 -6.20 1.90 -0.32
N SER A 120 -6.95 0.83 -0.59
CA SER A 120 -7.54 -0.02 0.45
C SER A 120 -6.49 -0.69 1.33
N LEU A 121 -5.41 -1.18 0.71
CA LEU A 121 -4.27 -1.78 1.40
C LEU A 121 -3.51 -0.75 2.25
N LEU A 122 -3.16 0.40 1.67
CA LEU A 122 -2.41 1.46 2.35
C LEU A 122 -3.22 2.06 3.51
N GLU A 123 -4.55 2.20 3.36
CA GLU A 123 -5.41 2.65 4.46
C GLU A 123 -5.28 1.75 5.69
N GLY A 124 -5.26 0.42 5.49
CA GLY A 124 -5.10 -0.54 6.58
C GLY A 124 -3.72 -0.48 7.22
N MET A 125 -2.69 -0.39 6.37
CA MET A 125 -1.30 -0.33 6.79
C MET A 125 -1.01 0.93 7.63
N TYR A 126 -1.44 2.10 7.15
CA TYR A 126 -1.26 3.36 7.85
C TYR A 126 -2.10 3.45 9.12
N ALA A 127 -3.33 2.91 9.13
CA ALA A 127 -4.14 2.88 10.34
C ALA A 127 -3.48 2.05 11.46
N GLU A 128 -2.92 0.88 11.13
CA GLU A 128 -2.22 0.03 12.08
C GLU A 128 -0.95 0.70 12.63
N TRP A 129 -0.17 1.34 11.76
CA TRP A 129 0.99 2.10 12.18
C TRP A 129 0.62 3.27 13.11
N LEU A 130 -0.38 4.08 12.78
CA LEU A 130 -0.85 5.15 13.66
C LEU A 130 -1.31 4.60 15.02
N LEU A 131 -2.05 3.50 15.03
CA LEU A 131 -2.47 2.83 16.27
C LEU A 131 -1.26 2.39 17.11
N SER A 132 -0.24 1.81 16.49
CA SER A 132 0.98 1.36 17.18
C SER A 132 1.78 2.51 17.82
N GLN A 133 1.62 3.74 17.33
CA GLN A 133 2.30 4.94 17.83
C GLN A 133 1.48 5.70 18.89
N GLY A 134 0.37 5.11 19.36
CA GLY A 134 -0.51 5.72 20.37
C GLY A 134 -1.76 6.40 19.80
N GLY A 135 -2.07 6.19 18.52
CA GLY A 135 -3.36 6.56 17.94
C GLY A 135 -4.52 5.88 18.68
N HIS A 136 -5.67 6.54 18.71
CA HIS A 136 -6.87 6.02 19.35
C HIS A 136 -7.62 5.02 18.44
N PRO A 137 -8.03 3.84 18.93
CA PRO A 137 -8.57 2.75 18.12
C PRO A 137 -9.94 3.05 17.48
N THR A 138 -10.69 4.01 18.03
CA THR A 138 -12.01 4.41 17.49
C THR A 138 -11.92 5.50 16.43
N VAL A 139 -10.73 6.03 16.17
CA VAL A 139 -10.51 7.11 15.19
C VAL A 139 -10.10 6.47 13.88
N PRO A 140 -10.96 6.50 12.85
CA PRO A 140 -10.62 5.87 11.59
C PRO A 140 -9.63 6.74 10.81
N LEU A 141 -8.69 6.08 10.12
CA LEU A 141 -8.01 6.65 8.97
C LEU A 141 -8.82 6.30 7.72
N ARG A 142 -9.24 7.29 6.93
CA ARG A 142 -10.01 7.07 5.69
C ARG A 142 -9.42 7.82 4.51
N TRP A 143 -9.38 7.16 3.35
CA TRP A 143 -9.13 7.81 2.07
C TRP A 143 -10.23 8.82 1.73
N VAL A 144 -9.83 9.91 1.06
CA VAL A 144 -10.73 10.97 0.60
C VAL A 144 -10.78 10.97 -0.93
N ASN A 145 -11.95 10.66 -1.48
CA ASN A 145 -12.24 10.54 -2.92
C ASN A 145 -12.21 11.89 -3.71
N ASN A 146 -11.56 12.92 -3.17
CA ASN A 146 -11.37 14.22 -3.82
C ASN A 146 -9.93 14.72 -3.60
N SER A 147 -8.97 13.80 -3.68
CA SER A 147 -7.55 14.16 -3.63
C SER A 147 -7.13 14.81 -4.95
N ALA A 148 -6.17 15.75 -4.87
CA ALA A 148 -5.55 16.32 -6.06
C ALA A 148 -5.00 15.20 -6.97
N GLU A 149 -5.01 15.44 -8.28
CA GLU A 149 -4.49 14.49 -9.27
C GLU A 149 -3.05 14.07 -8.90
N GLY A 150 -2.81 12.75 -8.83
CA GLY A 150 -1.49 12.22 -8.47
C GLY A 150 -1.21 12.06 -6.96
N ALA A 151 -2.21 12.22 -6.08
CA ALA A 151 -2.08 11.97 -4.64
C ALA A 151 -3.16 11.03 -4.06
N PHE A 152 -2.78 10.16 -3.13
CA PHE A 152 -3.71 9.51 -2.20
C PHE A 152 -3.73 10.29 -0.90
N ILE A 153 -4.89 10.84 -0.53
CA ILE A 153 -5.06 11.59 0.70
C ILE A 153 -5.87 10.77 1.68
N PHE A 154 -5.31 10.53 2.87
CA PHE A 154 -5.98 9.87 3.98
C PHE A 154 -6.16 10.85 5.14
N ARG A 155 -7.29 10.78 5.84
CA ARG A 155 -7.58 11.61 7.01
C ARG A 155 -7.80 10.75 8.23
N TYR A 156 -7.07 11.06 9.29
CA TYR A 156 -7.24 10.50 10.62
C TYR A 156 -7.93 11.55 11.49
N GLN A 157 -9.22 11.35 11.72
CA GLN A 157 -10.06 12.31 12.45
C GLN A 157 -11.20 11.57 13.14
N ASN A 158 -11.67 12.11 14.26
CA ASN A 158 -12.90 11.61 14.89
C ASN A 158 -14.05 11.75 13.89
N GLY A 159 -14.92 10.73 13.81
CA GLY A 159 -16.19 10.88 13.10
C GLY A 159 -16.98 12.04 13.73
N LEU A 160 -17.51 12.92 12.89
CA LEU A 160 -18.53 13.90 13.32
C LEU A 160 -19.82 13.16 13.69
#